data_AF-A0A7C5WUE1-F1
#
_entry.id   AF-A0A7C5WUE1-F1
#
_cell.length_a   1.000
_cell.length_b   1.000
_cell.length_c   1.000
_cell.angle_alpha   90.00
_cell.angle_beta   90.00
_cell.angle_gamma   90.00
#
_symmetry.space_group_name_H-M   'P 1'
#
loop_
_entity.id
_entity.type
_entity.pdbx_description
1 polymer ?
#
loop_
_entity_poly.entity_id
_entity_poly.type
_entity_poly.pdbx_seq_one_letter_code
_entity_poly.pdbx_strand_id
1 'polypeptide(L)'
;MISYSDTAKEEEIVEYDIHKYDIGMCLCSVPTFKQNGRMKYLYKLRKLVYLFGATLLGNIEGCVVAMNEEEKMESISSTAFDVAESLGFKLLLCDFDPEGDFESRKMTIQHYEALRDMFDVEVEIHHKVANPIREISKMQNIIQIAPFDGTLQPDSLWQLFSMQVSDFLLTTHKHPKLLIPFEASDT
;
A
#
# COMPACT_ATOMS: atom_id res chain seq x y z
N MET A 1 29.37 4.15 -4.65
CA MET A 1 28.27 5.12 -4.66
C MET A 1 28.02 5.49 -6.11
N ILE A 2 26.97 4.95 -6.73
CA ILE A 2 26.62 5.30 -8.11
C ILE A 2 25.84 6.62 -8.04
N SER A 3 26.39 7.67 -8.68
CA SER A 3 25.78 8.99 -8.72
C SER A 3 24.78 9.03 -9.87
N TYR A 4 23.49 8.94 -9.56
CA TYR A 4 22.39 9.11 -10.50
C TYR A 4 22.11 10.60 -10.71
N SER A 5 22.99 11.30 -11.45
CA SER A 5 22.79 12.72 -11.82
C SER A 5 21.99 12.88 -13.12
N ASP A 6 21.65 11.78 -13.78
CA ASP A 6 20.99 11.74 -15.09
C ASP A 6 19.81 10.76 -15.02
N THR A 7 18.59 11.29 -14.98
CA THR A 7 17.36 10.53 -14.71
C THR A 7 17.06 9.50 -15.79
N ALA A 8 17.37 9.79 -17.06
CA ALA A 8 17.19 8.84 -18.16
C ALA A 8 18.09 7.61 -17.99
N LYS A 9 19.33 7.81 -17.54
CA LYS A 9 20.25 6.70 -17.26
C LYS A 9 19.84 5.89 -16.04
N GLU A 10 19.22 6.53 -15.05
CA GLU A 10 18.69 5.81 -13.88
C GLU A 10 17.55 4.85 -14.27
N GLU A 11 16.59 5.33 -15.06
CA GLU A 11 15.46 4.51 -15.53
C GLU A 11 15.95 3.29 -16.33
N GLU A 12 16.89 3.48 -17.27
CA GLU A 12 17.47 2.39 -18.06
C GLU A 12 18.18 1.34 -17.19
N ILE A 13 18.94 1.79 -16.18
CA ILE A 13 19.65 0.88 -15.25
C ILE A 13 18.64 0.07 -14.43
N VAL A 14 17.62 0.72 -13.88
CA VAL A 14 16.61 0.06 -13.05
C VAL A 14 15.81 -0.94 -13.87
N GLU A 15 15.41 -0.58 -15.09
CA GLU A 15 14.71 -1.48 -16.01
C GLU A 15 15.59 -2.69 -16.40
N TYR A 16 16.87 -2.46 -16.70
CA TYR A 16 17.82 -3.54 -16.98
C TYR A 16 17.95 -4.51 -15.81
N ASP A 17 18.15 -4.00 -14.59
CA ASP A 17 18.31 -4.83 -13.40
C ASP A 17 17.03 -5.62 -13.09
N ILE A 18 15.86 -4.99 -13.23
CA ILE A 18 14.56 -5.63 -13.05
C ILE A 18 14.42 -6.84 -13.98
N HIS A 19 14.73 -6.67 -15.27
CA HIS A 19 14.61 -7.76 -16.25
C HIS A 19 15.69 -8.82 -16.05
N LYS A 20 16.92 -8.42 -15.75
CA LYS A 20 18.05 -9.33 -15.63
C LYS A 20 17.97 -10.23 -14.41
N TYR A 21 17.50 -9.68 -13.29
CA TYR A 21 17.46 -10.39 -12.01
C TYR A 21 16.05 -10.81 -11.59
N ASP A 22 15.06 -10.65 -12.49
CA ASP A 22 13.65 -10.98 -12.24
C ASP A 22 13.12 -10.34 -10.95
N ILE A 23 13.37 -9.03 -10.78
CA ILE A 23 13.02 -8.33 -9.56
C ILE A 23 11.50 -8.14 -9.49
N GLY A 24 10.87 -8.70 -8.45
CA GLY A 24 9.43 -8.57 -8.18
C GLY A 24 9.05 -7.34 -7.34
N MET A 25 9.99 -6.79 -6.57
CA MET A 25 9.74 -5.70 -5.62
C MET A 25 10.93 -4.73 -5.52
N CYS A 26 10.63 -3.43 -5.50
CA CYS A 26 11.60 -2.37 -5.29
C CYS A 26 11.49 -1.81 -3.87
N LEU A 27 12.61 -1.70 -3.16
CA LEU A 27 12.67 -1.11 -1.82
C LEU A 27 13.18 0.32 -1.91
N CYS A 28 12.43 1.29 -1.37
CA CYS A 28 12.72 2.71 -1.52
C CYS A 28 12.42 3.50 -0.25
N SER A 29 13.17 4.57 0.00
CA SER A 29 12.73 5.59 0.95
C SER A 29 11.61 6.44 0.33
N VAL A 30 10.72 6.99 1.16
CA VAL A 30 9.68 7.91 0.67
C VAL A 30 10.27 9.11 -0.10
N PRO A 31 11.33 9.79 0.38
CA PRO A 31 11.97 10.87 -0.39
C PRO A 31 12.49 10.40 -1.76
N THR A 32 13.14 9.23 -1.83
CA THR A 32 13.64 8.67 -3.09
C THR A 32 12.49 8.42 -4.06
N PHE A 33 11.39 7.82 -3.57
CA PHE A 33 10.24 7.46 -4.38
C PHE A 33 9.50 8.68 -4.99
N LYS A 34 9.46 9.81 -4.27
CA LYS A 34 8.82 11.06 -4.71
C LYS A 34 9.61 11.84 -5.76
N GLN A 35 10.92 11.64 -5.84
CA GLN A 35 11.80 12.42 -6.72
C GLN A 35 11.74 11.94 -8.17
N ASN A 36 12.17 12.78 -9.11
CA ASN A 36 12.57 12.41 -10.48
C ASN A 36 11.57 11.54 -11.26
N GLY A 37 10.27 11.65 -10.98
CA GLY A 37 9.27 10.80 -11.65
C GLY A 37 9.32 9.31 -11.29
N ARG A 38 10.07 8.92 -10.22
CA ARG A 38 10.31 7.51 -9.88
C ARG A 38 9.04 6.69 -9.70
N MET A 39 8.07 7.27 -9.00
CA MET A 39 6.73 6.69 -8.82
C MET A 39 6.08 6.28 -10.15
N LYS A 40 6.14 7.14 -11.18
CA LYS A 40 5.51 6.87 -12.47
C LYS A 40 6.21 5.73 -13.21
N TYR A 41 7.54 5.69 -13.22
CA TYR A 41 8.23 4.60 -13.91
C TYR A 41 8.07 3.27 -13.16
N LEU A 42 8.17 3.26 -11.82
CA LEU A 42 7.99 2.03 -11.03
C LEU A 42 6.59 1.44 -11.22
N TYR A 43 5.58 2.31 -11.32
CA TYR A 43 4.23 1.93 -11.70
C TYR A 43 4.17 1.29 -13.11
N LYS A 44 4.78 1.94 -14.12
CA LYS A 44 4.83 1.41 -15.50
C LYS A 44 5.48 0.03 -15.59
N LEU A 45 6.49 -0.23 -14.76
CA LEU A 45 7.16 -1.52 -14.68
C LEU A 45 6.34 -2.59 -13.94
N ARG A 46 5.15 -2.24 -13.42
CA ARG A 46 4.23 -3.13 -12.68
C ARG A 46 4.89 -3.82 -11.49
N LYS A 47 5.78 -3.12 -10.79
CA LYS A 47 6.50 -3.68 -9.63
C LYS A 47 5.88 -3.26 -8.31
N LEU A 48 5.92 -4.17 -7.35
CA LEU A 48 5.62 -3.85 -5.95
C LEU A 48 6.64 -2.84 -5.45
N VAL A 49 6.21 -1.88 -4.65
CA VAL A 49 7.13 -0.91 -4.03
C VAL A 49 6.98 -0.96 -2.52
N TYR A 50 8.05 -1.39 -1.85
CA TYR A 50 8.14 -1.29 -0.41
C TYR A 50 8.76 0.06 -0.03
N LEU A 51 8.01 0.87 0.72
CA LEU A 51 8.45 2.13 1.28
C LEU A 51 8.81 1.96 2.75
N PHE A 52 10.04 2.34 3.11
CA PHE A 52 10.49 2.30 4.50
C PHE A 52 9.69 3.28 5.38
N GLY A 53 9.30 2.79 6.55
CA GLY A 53 8.82 3.61 7.67
C GLY A 53 9.82 3.64 8.83
N ALA A 54 9.43 4.29 9.92
CA ALA A 54 10.20 4.36 11.15
C ALA A 54 10.18 3.05 11.94
N THR A 55 9.10 2.26 11.79
CA THR A 55 9.02 0.93 12.39
C THR A 55 9.90 -0.06 11.61
N LEU A 56 10.77 -0.78 12.33
CA LEU A 56 11.60 -1.84 11.76
C LEU A 56 10.73 -3.03 11.35
N LEU A 57 11.06 -3.67 10.22
CA LEU A 57 10.32 -4.82 9.69
C LEU A 57 10.21 -5.97 10.72
N GLY A 58 11.26 -6.23 11.50
CA GLY A 58 11.26 -7.27 12.53
C GLY A 58 10.35 -6.99 13.74
N ASN A 59 9.80 -5.78 13.84
CA ASN A 59 8.82 -5.42 14.87
C ASN A 59 7.39 -5.37 14.31
N ILE A 60 7.19 -5.71 13.02
CA ILE A 60 5.86 -5.72 12.41
C ILE A 60 5.16 -7.02 12.82
N GLU A 61 3.88 -6.91 13.15
CA GLU A 61 3.03 -7.99 13.61
C GLU A 61 1.79 -8.17 12.71
N GLY A 62 1.48 -7.18 11.86
CA GLY A 62 0.27 -7.20 11.03
C GLY A 62 0.37 -6.36 9.76
N CYS A 63 -0.38 -6.79 8.74
CA CYS A 63 -0.67 -6.05 7.52
C CYS A 63 -1.99 -5.29 7.69
N VAL A 64 -2.04 -4.02 7.31
CA VAL A 64 -3.28 -3.22 7.30
C VAL A 64 -3.68 -2.91 5.88
N VAL A 65 -4.93 -3.23 5.55
CA VAL A 65 -5.62 -2.76 4.34
C VAL A 65 -6.73 -1.81 4.78
N ALA A 66 -6.69 -0.57 4.31
CA ALA A 66 -7.72 0.42 4.61
C ALA A 66 -8.83 0.30 3.56
N MET A 67 -10.02 -0.13 3.98
CA MET A 67 -11.12 -0.43 3.08
C MET A 67 -11.70 0.87 2.52
N ASN A 68 -11.58 1.09 1.21
CA ASN A 68 -12.10 2.27 0.52
C ASN A 68 -12.92 1.90 -0.73
N GLU A 69 -12.33 1.94 -1.92
CA GLU A 69 -12.96 1.61 -3.20
C GLU A 69 -12.85 0.10 -3.43
N GLU A 70 -13.99 -0.54 -3.71
CA GLU A 70 -14.11 -2.00 -3.84
C GLU A 70 -13.11 -2.58 -4.87
N GLU A 71 -13.11 -2.07 -6.10
CA GLU A 71 -12.24 -2.56 -7.18
C GLU A 71 -10.74 -2.52 -6.79
N LYS A 72 -10.31 -1.43 -6.16
CA LYS A 72 -8.94 -1.25 -5.67
C LYS A 72 -8.61 -2.28 -4.59
N MET A 73 -9.52 -2.51 -3.65
CA MET A 73 -9.31 -3.43 -2.53
C MET A 73 -9.29 -4.89 -2.98
N GLU A 74 -10.15 -5.24 -3.93
CA GLU A 74 -10.14 -6.55 -4.58
C GLU A 74 -8.84 -6.78 -5.34
N SER A 75 -8.36 -5.80 -6.11
CA SER A 75 -7.13 -5.94 -6.91
C SER A 75 -5.88 -6.27 -6.10
N ILE A 76 -5.82 -5.82 -4.83
CA ILE A 76 -4.66 -6.02 -3.97
C ILE A 76 -4.79 -7.23 -3.05
N SER A 77 -5.96 -7.87 -3.03
CA SER A 77 -6.33 -8.88 -2.04
C SER A 77 -5.38 -10.08 -2.05
N SER A 78 -5.14 -10.71 -3.20
CA SER A 78 -4.23 -11.86 -3.31
C SER A 78 -2.83 -11.52 -2.81
N THR A 79 -2.27 -10.37 -3.22
CA THR A 79 -0.94 -9.95 -2.74
C THR A 79 -0.94 -9.63 -1.25
N ALA A 80 -2.03 -9.08 -0.70
CA ALA A 80 -2.14 -8.83 0.73
C ALA A 80 -2.13 -10.14 1.54
N PHE A 81 -2.84 -11.16 1.06
CA PHE A 81 -2.80 -12.51 1.64
C PHE A 81 -1.42 -13.17 1.49
N ASP A 82 -0.84 -13.17 0.29
CA ASP A 82 0.49 -13.75 0.04
C ASP A 82 1.54 -13.17 0.99
N VAL A 83 1.53 -11.85 1.20
CA VAL A 83 2.46 -11.14 2.07
C VAL A 83 2.20 -11.43 3.54
N ALA A 84 0.93 -11.44 3.95
CA ALA A 84 0.55 -11.78 5.32
C ALA A 84 0.99 -13.21 5.67
N GLU A 85 0.72 -14.17 4.80
CA GLU A 85 1.13 -15.57 4.96
C GLU A 85 2.65 -15.72 4.98
N SER A 86 3.34 -15.15 3.99
CA SER A 86 4.80 -15.27 3.85
C SER A 86 5.58 -14.71 5.03
N LEU A 87 5.04 -13.68 5.69
CA LEU A 87 5.66 -13.01 6.83
C LEU A 87 5.11 -13.49 8.18
N GLY A 88 4.09 -14.37 8.19
CA GLY A 88 3.41 -14.80 9.41
C GLY A 88 2.69 -13.67 10.12
N PHE A 89 2.17 -12.70 9.36
CA PHE A 89 1.44 -11.54 9.86
C PHE A 89 -0.06 -11.77 9.79
N LYS A 90 -0.79 -11.19 10.74
CA LYS A 90 -2.25 -11.08 10.61
C LYS A 90 -2.64 -10.02 9.58
N LEU A 91 -3.78 -10.20 8.92
CA LEU A 91 -4.35 -9.25 7.98
C LEU A 91 -5.49 -8.47 8.65
N LEU A 92 -5.31 -7.17 8.78
CA LEU A 92 -6.25 -6.25 9.42
C LEU A 92 -7.00 -5.44 8.35
N LEU A 93 -8.28 -5.74 8.16
CA LEU A 93 -9.17 -4.99 7.27
C LEU A 93 -9.82 -3.86 8.06
N CYS A 94 -9.42 -2.63 7.75
CA CYS A 94 -9.83 -1.44 8.50
C CYS A 94 -10.95 -0.71 7.76
N ASP A 95 -12.17 -0.87 8.23
CA ASP A 95 -13.35 -0.14 7.78
C ASP A 95 -13.63 1.02 8.75
N PHE A 96 -13.01 2.16 8.45
CA PHE A 96 -13.14 3.37 9.24
C PHE A 96 -13.83 4.47 8.45
N ASP A 97 -15.08 4.75 8.81
CA ASP A 97 -15.92 5.72 8.13
C ASP A 97 -16.38 6.84 9.06
N PRO A 98 -16.09 8.11 8.78
CA PRO A 98 -16.65 9.22 9.56
C PRO A 98 -18.18 9.28 9.53
N GLU A 99 -18.80 8.83 8.43
CA GLU A 99 -20.26 8.87 8.20
C GLU A 99 -20.94 7.57 8.65
N GLY A 100 -20.16 6.52 8.92
CA GLY A 100 -20.66 5.23 9.39
C GLY A 100 -21.33 4.40 8.30
N ASP A 101 -21.04 4.66 7.03
CA ASP A 101 -21.49 3.81 5.93
C ASP A 101 -20.61 2.55 5.81
N PHE A 102 -21.02 1.47 6.48
CA PHE A 102 -20.35 0.16 6.42
C PHE A 102 -20.93 -0.77 5.36
N GLU A 103 -22.14 -0.48 4.85
CA GLU A 103 -22.79 -1.38 3.88
C GLU A 103 -22.12 -1.28 2.51
N SER A 104 -21.58 -0.12 2.14
CA SER A 104 -20.84 0.06 0.88
C SER A 104 -19.58 -0.81 0.76
N ARG A 105 -19.03 -1.31 1.87
CA ARG A 105 -17.79 -2.13 1.89
C ARG A 105 -18.02 -3.62 2.13
N LYS A 106 -19.28 -4.03 2.25
CA LYS A 106 -19.66 -5.42 2.53
C LYS A 106 -19.18 -6.41 1.47
N MET A 107 -19.23 -6.02 0.18
CA MET A 107 -18.76 -6.87 -0.91
C MET A 107 -17.25 -7.13 -0.80
N THR A 108 -16.47 -6.08 -0.53
CA THR A 108 -15.04 -6.22 -0.26
C THR A 108 -14.75 -7.13 0.93
N ILE A 109 -15.51 -7.00 2.03
CA ILE A 109 -15.35 -7.89 3.20
C ILE A 109 -15.60 -9.35 2.79
N GLN A 110 -16.70 -9.62 2.09
CA GLN A 110 -17.05 -10.97 1.64
C GLN A 110 -15.99 -11.56 0.73
N HIS A 111 -15.41 -10.74 -0.16
CA HIS A 111 -14.30 -11.14 -1.02
C HIS A 111 -13.08 -11.59 -0.20
N TYR A 112 -12.67 -10.81 0.79
CA TYR A 112 -11.54 -11.19 1.67
C TYR A 112 -11.87 -12.39 2.56
N GLU A 113 -13.09 -12.51 3.07
CA GLU A 113 -13.52 -13.68 3.84
C GLU A 113 -13.48 -14.97 2.99
N ALA A 114 -13.87 -14.89 1.71
CA ALA A 114 -13.78 -16.02 0.79
C ALA A 114 -12.32 -16.42 0.51
N LEU A 115 -11.42 -15.44 0.37
CA LEU A 115 -9.98 -15.70 0.18
C LEU A 115 -9.34 -16.29 1.42
N ARG A 116 -9.76 -15.89 2.64
CA ARG A 116 -9.23 -16.44 3.89
C ARG A 116 -9.23 -17.96 3.92
N ASP A 117 -10.24 -18.61 3.34
CA ASP A 117 -10.32 -20.08 3.36
C ASP A 117 -9.24 -20.76 2.48
N MET A 118 -8.55 -19.98 1.62
CA MET A 118 -7.45 -20.44 0.77
C MET A 118 -6.06 -20.18 1.35
N PHE A 119 -5.95 -19.35 2.40
CA PHE A 119 -4.69 -18.91 3.01
C PHE A 119 -4.68 -19.18 4.52
N ASP A 120 -3.55 -19.61 5.09
CA ASP A 120 -3.44 -19.80 6.54
C ASP A 120 -3.16 -18.48 7.27
N VAL A 121 -4.04 -17.49 7.07
CA VAL A 121 -3.89 -16.12 7.56
C VAL A 121 -5.03 -15.75 8.50
N GLU A 122 -4.68 -15.25 9.69
CA GLU A 122 -5.65 -14.63 10.59
C GLU A 122 -6.13 -13.30 10.01
N VAL A 123 -7.42 -13.20 9.69
CA VAL A 123 -8.07 -11.98 9.19
C VAL A 123 -8.91 -11.37 10.29
N GLU A 124 -8.61 -10.13 10.68
CA GLU A 124 -9.40 -9.32 11.60
C GLU A 124 -10.06 -8.16 10.87
N ILE A 125 -11.35 -7.95 11.12
CA ILE A 125 -12.10 -6.83 10.57
C ILE A 125 -12.33 -5.79 11.67
N HIS A 126 -11.92 -4.55 11.42
CA HIS A 126 -12.04 -3.42 12.36
C HIS A 126 -13.02 -2.38 11.83
N HIS A 127 -14.22 -2.34 12.41
CA HIS A 127 -15.25 -1.35 12.06
C HIS A 127 -15.27 -0.20 13.06
N LYS A 128 -15.23 1.05 12.58
CA LYS A 128 -15.32 2.21 13.47
C LYS A 128 -15.85 3.45 12.77
N VAL A 129 -16.79 4.15 13.42
CA VAL A 129 -17.22 5.48 12.98
C VAL A 129 -16.14 6.51 13.34
N ALA A 130 -15.14 6.66 12.48
CA ALA A 130 -13.98 7.49 12.73
C ALA A 130 -13.24 7.84 11.44
N ASN A 131 -12.40 8.87 11.52
CA ASN A 131 -11.49 9.20 10.44
C ASN A 131 -10.41 8.10 10.26
N PRO A 132 -10.27 7.49 9.06
CA PRO A 132 -9.39 6.35 8.81
C PRO A 132 -7.93 6.68 9.04
N ILE A 133 -7.49 7.84 8.54
CA ILE A 133 -6.12 8.35 8.70
C ILE A 133 -5.74 8.41 10.19
N ARG A 134 -6.63 8.95 11.02
CA ARG A 134 -6.40 9.11 12.45
C ARG A 134 -6.32 7.76 13.18
N GLU A 135 -7.14 6.79 12.81
CA GLU A 135 -7.13 5.49 13.49
C GLU A 135 -5.94 4.64 13.05
N ILE A 136 -5.62 4.59 11.76
CA ILE A 136 -4.44 3.88 11.25
C ILE A 136 -3.15 4.48 11.83
N SER A 137 -3.04 5.81 11.94
CA SER A 137 -1.85 6.44 12.53
C SER A 137 -1.62 6.12 14.01
N LYS A 138 -2.65 5.66 14.75
CA LYS A 138 -2.53 5.23 16.14
C LYS A 138 -2.06 3.78 16.28
N MET A 139 -2.32 2.95 15.27
CA MET A 139 -1.89 1.55 15.24
C MET A 139 -0.37 1.46 15.36
N GLN A 140 0.15 0.36 15.90
CA GLN A 140 1.58 0.13 16.08
C GLN A 140 1.96 -1.17 15.38
N ASN A 141 3.23 -1.34 15.05
CA ASN A 141 3.75 -2.61 14.54
C ASN A 141 3.00 -3.12 13.29
N ILE A 142 2.56 -2.22 12.42
CA ILE A 142 1.86 -2.56 11.17
C ILE A 142 2.64 -2.11 9.94
N ILE A 143 2.49 -2.87 8.85
CA ILE A 143 2.77 -2.44 7.49
C ILE A 143 1.43 -2.09 6.79
N GLN A 144 1.39 -0.98 6.06
CA GLN A 144 0.20 -0.62 5.27
C GLN A 144 0.32 -1.20 3.87
N ILE A 145 -0.70 -1.92 3.41
CA ILE A 145 -0.80 -2.41 2.03
C ILE A 145 -1.79 -1.50 1.30
N ALA A 146 -1.38 -0.96 0.15
CA ALA A 146 -2.21 -0.03 -0.59
C ALA A 146 -2.03 -0.16 -2.12
N PRO A 147 -3.10 0.04 -2.90
CA PRO A 147 -2.99 0.18 -4.33
C PRO A 147 -2.40 1.54 -4.70
N PHE A 148 -1.71 1.62 -5.84
CA PHE A 148 -1.30 2.90 -6.43
C PHE A 148 -1.36 2.85 -7.96
N ASP A 149 -1.76 3.96 -8.58
CA ASP A 149 -2.01 4.09 -10.02
C ASP A 149 -0.90 4.89 -10.75
N GLY A 150 0.28 4.98 -10.13
CA GLY A 150 1.37 5.82 -10.62
C GLY A 150 1.20 7.31 -10.34
N THR A 151 0.11 7.69 -9.67
CA THR A 151 -0.08 9.00 -9.06
C THR A 151 -0.38 8.88 -7.57
N LEU A 152 0.36 9.60 -6.75
CA LEU A 152 0.06 9.80 -5.34
C LEU A 152 0.24 11.29 -5.10
N GLN A 153 -0.75 11.95 -4.50
CA GLN A 153 -0.71 13.40 -4.37
C GLN A 153 0.52 13.81 -3.53
N PRO A 154 1.39 14.71 -4.03
CA PRO A 154 2.50 15.23 -3.26
C PRO A 154 2.01 16.07 -2.08
N ASP A 155 2.79 16.07 -1.00
CA ASP A 155 2.42 16.59 0.32
C ASP A 155 1.74 17.96 0.26
N SER A 156 0.47 17.99 0.62
CA SER A 156 -0.25 19.22 0.93
C SER A 156 -0.72 19.10 2.37
N LEU A 157 -0.37 20.08 3.22
CA LEU A 157 -0.77 20.13 4.63
C LEU A 157 -2.31 20.08 4.83
N TRP A 158 -3.08 20.28 3.76
CA TRP A 158 -4.54 20.15 3.72
C TRP A 158 -5.04 18.69 3.58
N GLN A 159 -4.16 17.71 3.32
CA GLN A 159 -4.51 16.29 3.17
C GLN A 159 -4.98 15.62 4.46
N LEU A 160 -4.76 16.25 5.63
CA LEU A 160 -5.35 15.80 6.90
C LEU A 160 -6.88 15.97 6.95
N PHE A 161 -7.45 16.79 6.06
CA PHE A 161 -8.89 16.91 5.84
C PHE A 161 -9.39 16.00 4.71
N SER A 162 -8.50 15.31 3.97
CA SER A 162 -8.92 14.34 2.96
C SER A 162 -9.47 13.09 3.65
N MET A 163 -10.57 12.56 3.12
CA MET A 163 -11.16 11.29 3.53
C MET A 163 -10.51 10.09 2.83
N GLN A 164 -9.68 10.33 1.81
CA GLN A 164 -9.03 9.28 1.03
C GLN A 164 -7.70 8.89 1.66
N VAL A 165 -7.58 7.63 2.08
CA VAL A 165 -6.34 7.11 2.69
C VAL A 165 -5.15 7.19 1.74
N SER A 166 -5.38 7.08 0.42
CA SER A 166 -4.39 7.24 -0.64
C SER A 166 -3.63 8.57 -0.58
N ASP A 167 -4.33 9.66 -0.24
CA ASP A 167 -3.74 11.00 -0.14
C ASP A 167 -2.77 11.13 1.04
N PHE A 168 -2.89 10.27 2.05
CA PHE A 168 -2.08 10.30 3.26
C PHE A 168 -0.91 9.32 3.25
N LEU A 169 -0.93 8.32 2.36
CA LEU A 169 0.06 7.24 2.32
C LEU A 169 1.50 7.76 2.32
N LEU A 170 1.79 8.81 1.55
CA LEU A 170 3.16 9.32 1.44
C LEU A 170 3.54 10.38 2.47
N THR A 171 2.58 10.85 3.29
CA THR A 171 2.80 11.91 4.28
C THR A 171 3.31 11.37 5.62
N THR A 172 3.03 10.10 5.92
CA THR A 172 3.49 9.49 7.17
C THR A 172 4.71 8.63 6.97
N HIS A 173 5.74 8.94 7.76
CA HIS A 173 6.94 8.10 7.83
C HIS A 173 6.85 7.03 8.92
N LYS A 174 5.75 6.94 9.68
CA LYS A 174 5.65 6.00 10.79
C LYS A 174 5.62 4.55 10.30
N HIS A 175 4.63 4.22 9.49
CA HIS A 175 4.39 2.86 9.02
C HIS A 175 5.11 2.61 7.69
N PRO A 176 5.84 1.49 7.57
CA PRO A 176 6.24 0.98 6.28
C PRO A 176 5.02 0.73 5.40
N LYS A 177 5.22 0.76 4.08
CA LYS A 177 4.13 0.60 3.12
C LYS A 177 4.53 -0.36 2.02
N LEU A 178 3.59 -1.20 1.62
CA LEU A 178 3.69 -2.00 0.40
C LEU A 178 2.68 -1.44 -0.59
N LEU A 179 3.19 -0.83 -1.66
CA LEU A 179 2.39 -0.29 -2.74
C LEU A 179 2.28 -1.34 -3.84
N ILE A 180 1.05 -1.64 -4.25
CA ILE A 180 0.71 -2.61 -5.28
C ILE A 180 0.16 -1.86 -6.50
N PRO A 181 0.75 -2.04 -7.70
CA PRO A 181 0.31 -1.31 -8.87
C PRO A 181 -1.12 -1.72 -9.24
N PHE A 182 -2.00 -0.74 -9.37
CA PHE A 182 -3.41 -0.92 -9.74
C PHE A 182 -3.68 -0.19 -11.06
N GLU A 183 -4.29 -0.88 -12.01
CA GLU A 183 -4.84 -0.29 -13.23
C GLU A 183 -6.36 -0.40 -13.15
N ALA A 184 -7.03 0.75 -13.17
CA ALA A 184 -8.49 0.75 -13.26
C ALA A 184 -8.90 0.10 -14.59
N SER A 185 -9.95 -0.72 -14.54
CA SER A 185 -10.55 -1.25 -15.74
C SER A 185 -11.13 -0.10 -16.57
N ASP A 186 -10.75 0.05 -17.84
CA ASP A 186 -11.39 1.02 -18.74
C ASP A 186 -12.88 0.65 -18.92
N THR A 187 -13.78 1.30 -18.18
CA THR A 187 -15.24 1.25 -18.39
C THR A 187 -15.75 2.40 -19.25
#